data_AF-A0A3C1UFS0-F1
#
_entry.id   AF-A0A3C1UFS0-F1
#
_cell.length_a   1.000
_cell.length_b   1.000
_cell.length_c   1.000
_cell.angle_alpha   90.00
_cell.angle_beta   90.00
_cell.angle_gamma   90.00
#
_symmetry.space_group_name_H-M   'P 1'
#
loop_
_entity.id
_entity.type
_entity.pdbx_description
1 polymer ?
#
loop_
_entity_poly.entity_id
_entity_poly.type
_entity_poly.pdbx_seq_one_letter_code
_entity_poly.pdbx_strand_id
1 'polypeptide(L)'
;MIYPANFETRIGFDVVRQEVEKRCISTLGVTYCQKMQFSSQFDEVKAWLSQTNEFLAILQSKQEFPLNYFFDLRVPLKTISTPGSYISAENLFDLQRSLNTISDIIKFFRLDEEGNTPYPYLRRLTDGMLSFPEIVSEANRILDKFGNVKDNASPLLRELRSTIASTTASINGIMRRVIAHGRQSGIFDGDTAPSIRDGRLVLPVAPMHKRKVKGIVHDESASGKTVFIEPEEIVEANNRIRETEGEIKREIVRILTEVSDMIRPHIPDLLASYSTLGKFDFIRAKARFALDVDAHMPQLEQKPHIEWYHAQHP
;
A
#
# COMPACT_ATOMS: atom_id res chain seq x y z
N MET A 1 13.91 -2.68 36.13
CA MET A 1 14.71 -3.84 36.58
C MET A 1 15.84 -4.02 35.57
N ILE A 2 17.08 -4.29 35.99
CA ILE A 2 18.21 -4.48 35.06
C ILE A 2 18.44 -5.98 34.94
N TYR A 3 18.03 -6.56 33.81
CA TYR A 3 18.34 -7.95 33.47
C TYR A 3 19.67 -8.02 32.70
N PRO A 4 20.48 -9.08 32.86
CA PRO A 4 21.62 -9.34 32.00
C PRO A 4 21.20 -9.42 30.52
N ALA A 5 22.07 -9.01 29.60
CA ALA A 5 21.79 -9.04 28.16
C ALA A 5 21.46 -10.45 27.62
N ASN A 6 21.95 -11.50 28.28
CA ASN A 6 21.68 -12.90 27.92
C ASN A 6 20.52 -13.53 28.71
N PHE A 7 19.76 -12.76 29.49
CA PHE A 7 18.70 -13.30 30.36
C PHE A 7 17.67 -14.11 29.57
N GLU A 8 17.16 -13.57 28.45
CA GLU A 8 16.16 -14.24 27.62
C GLU A 8 16.65 -15.58 27.07
N THR A 9 17.85 -15.60 26.50
CA THR A 9 18.47 -16.83 26.00
C THR A 9 18.68 -17.86 27.11
N ARG A 10 19.01 -17.42 28.33
CA ARG A 10 19.21 -18.34 29.46
C ARG A 10 17.92 -19.01 29.94
N ILE A 11 16.77 -18.38 29.73
CA ILE A 11 15.46 -18.93 30.10
C ILE A 11 14.67 -19.46 28.89
N GLY A 12 15.27 -19.48 27.71
CA GLY A 12 14.63 -19.92 26.46
C GLY A 12 13.51 -19.00 25.95
N PHE A 13 13.40 -17.78 26.48
CA PHE A 13 12.32 -16.85 26.11
C PHE A 13 12.51 -16.25 24.71
N ASP A 14 13.73 -16.24 24.21
CA ASP A 14 14.05 -15.85 22.84
C ASP A 14 13.33 -16.73 21.81
N VAL A 15 13.18 -18.03 22.08
CA VAL A 15 12.41 -18.95 21.24
C VAL A 15 10.92 -18.58 21.25
N VAL A 16 10.35 -18.32 22.45
CA VAL A 16 8.95 -17.88 22.59
C VAL A 16 8.70 -16.56 21.84
N ARG A 17 9.61 -15.60 21.96
CA ARG A 17 9.55 -14.33 21.24
C ARG A 17 9.53 -14.54 19.72
N GLN A 18 10.39 -15.41 19.20
CA GLN A 18 10.41 -15.75 17.76
C GLN A 18 9.11 -16.42 17.31
N GLU A 19 8.54 -17.30 18.12
CA GLU A 19 7.25 -17.93 17.81
C GLU A 19 6.11 -16.93 17.77
N VAL A 20 6.08 -15.95 18.68
CA VAL A 20 5.12 -14.84 18.61
C VAL A 20 5.37 -13.97 17.37
N GLU A 21 6.63 -13.65 17.05
CA GLU A 21 6.99 -12.83 15.89
C GLU A 21 6.53 -13.45 14.56
N LYS A 22 6.71 -14.76 14.38
CA LYS A 22 6.22 -15.52 13.20
C LYS A 22 4.70 -15.41 13.00
N ARG A 23 3.95 -15.10 14.06
CA ARG A 23 2.49 -14.99 14.05
C ARG A 23 2.00 -13.57 13.85
N CYS A 24 2.87 -12.57 13.76
CA CYS A 24 2.48 -11.21 13.37
C CYS A 24 2.08 -11.15 11.89
N ILE A 25 1.12 -10.28 11.55
CA ILE A 25 0.71 -10.08 10.14
C ILE A 25 1.44 -8.90 9.48
N SER A 26 2.12 -8.07 10.28
CA SER A 26 2.77 -6.85 9.81
C SER A 26 4.07 -6.57 10.55
N THR A 27 4.91 -5.73 9.93
CA THR A 27 6.12 -5.19 10.57
C THR A 27 5.80 -4.31 11.79
N LEU A 28 4.56 -3.80 11.91
CA LEU A 28 4.09 -3.08 13.09
C LEU A 28 4.09 -3.99 14.32
N GLY A 29 3.47 -5.16 14.23
CA GLY A 29 3.43 -6.15 15.30
C GLY A 29 4.81 -6.71 15.62
N VAL A 30 5.61 -7.00 14.59
CA VAL A 30 7.01 -7.45 14.76
C VAL A 30 7.83 -6.44 15.56
N THR A 31 7.65 -5.13 15.32
CA THR A 31 8.33 -4.08 16.10
C THR A 31 8.00 -4.18 17.59
N TYR A 32 6.76 -4.54 17.94
CA TYR A 32 6.36 -4.76 19.34
C TYR A 32 6.94 -6.06 19.92
N CYS A 33 6.97 -7.14 19.14
CA CYS A 33 7.65 -8.38 19.54
C CYS A 33 9.12 -8.15 19.84
N GLN A 34 9.82 -7.34 19.04
CA GLN A 34 11.24 -7.04 19.24
C GLN A 34 11.47 -6.12 20.46
N LYS A 35 10.50 -5.28 20.80
CA LYS A 35 10.58 -4.34 21.92
C LYS A 35 9.97 -4.85 23.24
N MET A 36 9.36 -6.04 23.25
CA MET A 36 8.75 -6.56 24.48
C MET A 36 9.80 -6.73 25.59
N GLN A 37 9.40 -6.44 26.82
CA GLN A 37 10.24 -6.52 28.02
C GLN A 37 9.45 -7.16 29.16
N PHE A 38 10.15 -7.72 30.14
CA PHE A 38 9.53 -8.20 31.37
C PHE A 38 9.12 -7.01 32.25
N SER A 39 7.92 -7.09 32.83
CA SER A 39 7.46 -6.15 33.86
C SER A 39 7.23 -6.88 35.18
N SER A 40 7.48 -6.16 36.28
CA SER A 40 7.14 -6.58 37.64
C SER A 40 5.97 -5.79 38.23
N GLN A 41 5.34 -4.92 37.45
CA GLN A 41 4.16 -4.17 37.89
C GLN A 41 2.91 -5.04 37.70
N PHE A 42 2.25 -5.36 38.80
CA PHE A 42 1.11 -6.29 38.81
C PHE A 42 0.00 -5.85 37.84
N ASP A 43 -0.41 -4.58 37.89
CA ASP A 43 -1.51 -4.07 37.05
C ASP A 43 -1.17 -4.09 35.55
N GLU A 44 0.10 -3.86 35.20
CA GLU A 44 0.58 -3.93 33.81
C GLU A 44 0.55 -5.35 33.28
N VAL A 45 1.09 -6.32 34.04
CA VAL A 45 1.08 -7.74 33.67
C VAL A 45 -0.35 -8.26 33.56
N LYS A 46 -1.22 -7.91 34.53
CA LYS A 46 -2.64 -8.25 34.50
C LYS A 46 -3.31 -7.68 33.26
N ALA A 47 -3.06 -6.42 32.90
CA ALA A 47 -3.62 -5.83 31.70
C ALA A 47 -3.15 -6.55 30.43
N TRP A 48 -1.86 -6.84 30.29
CA TRP A 48 -1.31 -7.52 29.11
C TRP A 48 -1.81 -8.95 28.93
N LEU A 49 -1.96 -9.70 30.03
CA LEU A 49 -2.51 -11.05 30.01
C LEU A 49 -4.00 -11.02 29.68
N SER A 50 -4.77 -10.13 30.31
CA SER A 50 -6.20 -9.96 29.99
C SER A 50 -6.43 -9.58 28.54
N GLN A 51 -5.63 -8.66 27.96
CA GLN A 51 -5.72 -8.32 26.53
C GLN A 51 -5.49 -9.54 25.63
N THR A 52 -4.52 -10.39 25.99
CA THR A 52 -4.20 -11.61 25.23
C THR A 52 -5.35 -12.61 25.34
N ASN A 53 -5.91 -12.78 26.54
CA ASN A 53 -7.04 -13.66 26.80
C ASN A 53 -8.33 -13.21 26.11
N GLU A 54 -8.64 -11.91 26.13
CA GLU A 54 -9.76 -11.34 25.38
C GLU A 54 -9.60 -11.58 23.88
N PHE A 55 -8.39 -11.40 23.34
CA PHE A 55 -8.15 -11.64 21.92
C PHE A 55 -8.25 -13.14 21.59
N LEU A 56 -7.79 -14.02 22.49
CA LEU A 56 -7.98 -15.47 22.35
C LEU A 56 -9.48 -15.82 22.28
N ALA A 57 -10.31 -15.21 23.13
CA ALA A 57 -11.76 -15.37 23.08
C ALA A 57 -12.36 -14.91 21.74
N ILE A 58 -11.88 -13.79 21.18
CA ILE A 58 -12.27 -13.34 19.83
C ILE A 58 -11.92 -14.42 18.79
N LEU A 59 -10.70 -14.97 18.82
CA LEU A 59 -10.24 -15.99 17.87
C LEU A 59 -11.02 -17.31 17.97
N GLN A 60 -11.48 -17.67 19.16
CA GLN A 60 -12.29 -18.87 19.40
C GLN A 60 -13.78 -18.65 19.13
N SER A 61 -14.22 -17.39 19.07
CA SER A 61 -15.58 -17.03 18.70
C SER A 61 -15.83 -17.14 17.20
N LYS A 62 -17.10 -17.06 16.78
CA LYS A 62 -17.48 -16.93 15.35
C LYS A 62 -17.41 -15.49 14.83
N GLN A 63 -16.92 -14.53 15.62
CA GLN A 63 -16.86 -13.13 15.23
C GLN A 63 -15.65 -12.89 14.31
N GLU A 64 -15.88 -12.26 13.16
CA GLU A 64 -14.79 -11.81 12.30
C GLU A 64 -14.18 -10.51 12.85
N PHE A 65 -12.92 -10.57 13.27
CA PHE A 65 -12.16 -9.39 13.66
C PHE A 65 -11.53 -8.72 12.41
N PRO A 66 -11.60 -7.39 12.26
CA PRO A 66 -11.00 -6.69 11.12
C PRO A 66 -9.46 -6.78 11.15
N LEU A 67 -8.91 -7.76 10.44
CA LEU A 67 -7.47 -8.04 10.33
C LEU A 67 -6.86 -7.64 8.98
N ASN A 68 -7.66 -7.08 8.08
CA ASN A 68 -7.20 -6.76 6.73
C ASN A 68 -6.32 -5.50 6.73
N TYR A 69 -5.32 -5.44 5.86
CA TYR A 69 -4.61 -4.19 5.52
C TYR A 69 -3.80 -3.54 6.66
N PHE A 70 -3.05 -4.33 7.42
CA PHE A 70 -2.06 -3.85 8.39
C PHE A 70 -0.76 -3.43 7.69
N PHE A 71 -0.84 -2.41 6.84
CA PHE A 71 0.32 -1.84 6.17
C PHE A 71 1.16 -1.00 7.13
N ASP A 72 2.47 -0.92 6.93
CA ASP A 72 3.35 -0.07 7.72
C ASP A 72 3.70 1.20 6.97
N LEU A 73 2.87 2.23 7.18
CA LEU A 73 3.03 3.52 6.54
C LEU A 73 3.77 4.54 7.41
N ARG A 74 4.43 4.11 8.49
CA ARG A 74 5.16 5.02 9.39
C ARG A 74 6.26 5.77 8.65
N VAL A 75 6.95 5.11 7.72
CA VAL A 75 8.00 5.74 6.89
C VAL A 75 7.39 6.71 5.86
N PRO A 76 6.44 6.28 4.99
CA PRO A 76 5.74 7.20 4.08
C PRO A 76 5.15 8.43 4.76
N LEU A 77 4.47 8.27 5.90
CA LEU A 77 3.88 9.38 6.66
C LEU A 77 4.94 10.34 7.20
N LYS A 78 6.07 9.84 7.69
CA LYS A 78 7.20 10.70 8.10
C LYS A 78 7.82 11.44 6.92
N THR A 79 7.95 10.79 5.77
CA THR A 79 8.48 11.42 4.55
C THR A 79 7.63 12.64 4.17
N ILE A 80 6.30 12.51 4.17
CA ILE A 80 5.39 13.60 3.79
C ILE A 80 5.24 14.70 4.85
N SER A 81 5.86 14.55 6.01
CA SER A 81 5.87 15.59 7.06
C SER A 81 6.58 16.86 6.60
N THR A 82 7.45 16.76 5.58
CA THR A 82 8.15 17.91 5.00
C THR A 82 7.25 18.62 3.99
N PRO A 83 7.03 19.95 4.08
CA PRO A 83 6.28 20.70 3.07
C PRO A 83 6.85 20.52 1.66
N GLY A 84 5.98 20.41 0.66
CA GLY A 84 6.36 20.20 -0.75
C GLY A 84 6.69 18.76 -1.13
N SER A 85 6.71 17.83 -0.17
CA SER A 85 6.75 16.39 -0.46
C SER A 85 5.35 15.80 -0.58
N TYR A 86 5.24 14.67 -1.29
CA TYR A 86 3.96 14.02 -1.58
C TYR A 86 3.97 12.51 -1.31
N ILE A 87 2.81 11.97 -0.94
CA ILE A 87 2.56 10.54 -0.82
C ILE A 87 2.40 9.92 -2.21
N SER A 88 2.98 8.76 -2.46
CA SER A 88 2.74 8.04 -3.72
C SER A 88 1.30 7.52 -3.78
N ALA A 89 0.77 7.30 -4.99
CA ALA A 89 -0.57 6.74 -5.18
C ALA A 89 -0.75 5.37 -4.48
N GLU A 90 0.30 4.53 -4.54
CA GLU A 90 0.34 3.24 -3.83
C GLU A 90 0.23 3.42 -2.30
N ASN A 91 1.04 4.29 -1.71
CA ASN A 91 0.98 4.54 -0.27
C ASN A 91 -0.33 5.21 0.16
N LEU A 92 -0.93 6.05 -0.70
CA LEU A 92 -2.25 6.64 -0.44
C LEU A 92 -3.34 5.57 -0.46
N PHE A 93 -3.26 4.60 -1.38
CA PHE A 93 -4.17 3.47 -1.46
C PHE A 93 -4.06 2.57 -0.22
N ASP A 94 -2.84 2.29 0.23
CA ASP A 94 -2.59 1.56 1.47
C ASP A 94 -3.12 2.33 2.68
N LEU A 95 -2.88 3.65 2.73
CA LEU A 95 -3.35 4.50 3.82
C LEU A 95 -4.87 4.46 3.93
N GLN A 96 -5.57 4.62 2.81
CA GLN A 96 -7.01 4.52 2.74
C GLN A 96 -7.52 3.19 3.32
N ARG A 97 -6.91 2.06 2.92
CA ARG A 97 -7.31 0.73 3.39
C ARG A 97 -7.04 0.51 4.87
N SER A 98 -5.86 0.91 5.36
CA SER A 98 -5.54 0.85 6.78
C SER A 98 -6.44 1.74 7.63
N LEU A 99 -6.84 2.92 7.13
CA LEU A 99 -7.78 3.80 7.80
C LEU A 99 -9.19 3.20 7.91
N ASN A 100 -9.65 2.48 6.88
CA ASN A 100 -10.89 1.71 6.96
C ASN A 100 -10.79 0.61 8.03
N THR A 101 -9.69 -0.15 8.06
CA THR A 101 -9.44 -1.15 9.10
C THR A 101 -9.45 -0.54 10.51
N ILE A 102 -8.80 0.62 10.69
CA ILE A 102 -8.84 1.36 11.96
C ILE A 102 -10.28 1.73 12.34
N SER A 103 -11.06 2.25 11.39
CA SER A 103 -12.47 2.57 11.63
C SER A 103 -13.28 1.34 12.05
N ASP A 104 -13.04 0.20 11.41
CA ASP A 104 -13.74 -1.05 11.71
C ASP A 104 -13.32 -1.65 13.06
N ILE A 105 -12.04 -1.53 13.45
CA ILE A 105 -11.57 -1.88 14.80
C ILE A 105 -12.29 -1.03 15.85
N ILE A 106 -12.37 0.30 15.65
CA ILE A 106 -13.08 1.20 16.56
C ILE A 106 -14.56 0.80 16.67
N LYS A 107 -15.20 0.43 15.55
CA LYS A 107 -16.61 -0.03 15.54
C LYS A 107 -16.77 -1.36 16.28
N PHE A 108 -15.84 -2.30 16.10
CA PHE A 108 -15.87 -3.62 16.73
C PHE A 108 -15.88 -3.53 18.26
N PHE A 109 -15.12 -2.60 18.82
CA PHE A 109 -15.05 -2.38 20.27
C PHE A 109 -16.02 -1.31 20.80
N ARG A 110 -17.05 -0.94 20.03
CA ARG A 110 -18.11 -0.06 20.53
C ARG A 110 -18.82 -0.73 21.72
N LEU A 111 -19.17 0.08 22.69
CA LEU A 111 -20.00 -0.35 23.81
C LEU A 111 -21.42 -0.61 23.31
N ASP A 112 -22.10 -1.56 23.94
CA ASP A 112 -23.53 -1.78 23.73
C ASP A 112 -24.37 -0.63 24.34
N GLU A 113 -25.69 -0.72 24.21
CA GLU A 113 -26.64 0.30 24.71
C GLU A 113 -26.54 0.49 26.24
N GLU A 114 -26.05 -0.51 26.96
CA GLU A 114 -25.86 -0.49 28.41
C GLU A 114 -24.45 0.01 28.81
N GLY A 115 -23.60 0.34 27.85
CA GLY A 115 -22.23 0.79 28.08
C GLY A 115 -21.24 -0.34 28.37
N ASN A 116 -21.60 -1.59 28.07
CA ASN A 116 -20.80 -2.78 28.32
C ASN A 116 -20.04 -3.24 27.08
N THR A 117 -18.98 -4.01 27.30
CA THR A 117 -18.27 -4.74 26.24
C THR A 117 -17.70 -6.03 26.82
N PRO A 118 -17.72 -7.15 26.08
CA PRO A 118 -17.05 -8.38 26.50
C PRO A 118 -15.52 -8.27 26.48
N TYR A 119 -14.95 -7.20 25.90
CA TYR A 119 -13.51 -7.02 25.72
C TYR A 119 -12.99 -5.69 26.32
N PRO A 120 -13.18 -5.44 27.63
CA PRO A 120 -12.85 -4.16 28.25
C PRO A 120 -11.37 -3.77 28.16
N TYR A 121 -10.43 -4.72 28.24
CA TYR A 121 -9.00 -4.40 28.18
C TYR A 121 -8.52 -4.07 26.75
N LEU A 122 -9.08 -4.71 25.73
CA LEU A 122 -8.86 -4.38 24.32
C LEU A 122 -9.56 -3.09 23.92
N ARG A 123 -10.79 -2.85 24.40
CA ARG A 123 -11.51 -1.59 24.16
C ARG A 123 -10.69 -0.39 24.64
N ARG A 124 -10.02 -0.49 25.80
CA ARG A 124 -9.12 0.58 26.29
C ARG A 124 -7.99 0.92 25.32
N LEU A 125 -7.54 -0.01 24.47
CA LEU A 125 -6.52 0.29 23.46
C LEU A 125 -7.07 1.19 22.35
N THR A 126 -8.39 1.15 22.11
CA THR A 126 -9.05 2.03 21.14
C THR A 126 -9.29 3.45 21.68
N ASP A 127 -9.05 3.69 22.97
CA ASP A 127 -9.15 5.03 23.55
C ASP A 127 -8.11 5.96 22.89
N GLY A 128 -8.58 7.03 22.26
CA GLY A 128 -7.73 7.97 21.53
C GLY A 128 -7.41 7.55 20.09
N MET A 129 -7.89 6.40 19.60
CA MET A 129 -7.86 6.13 18.17
C MET A 129 -8.85 7.03 17.44
N LEU A 130 -8.36 7.78 16.46
CA LEU A 130 -9.18 8.65 15.63
C LEU A 130 -9.50 7.99 14.29
N SER A 131 -10.68 8.31 13.77
CA SER A 131 -11.06 8.00 12.39
C SER A 131 -10.81 9.22 11.50
N PHE A 132 -10.48 8.96 10.23
CA PHE A 132 -10.13 10.01 9.27
C PHE A 132 -10.98 9.88 8.00
N PRO A 133 -12.32 10.04 8.11
CA PRO A 133 -13.23 9.87 6.97
C PRO A 133 -12.94 10.84 5.83
N GLU A 134 -12.45 12.04 6.13
CA GLU A 134 -12.07 13.05 5.14
C GLU A 134 -10.90 12.58 4.26
N ILE A 135 -9.84 12.03 4.87
CA ILE A 135 -8.69 11.46 4.15
C ILE A 135 -9.14 10.28 3.28
N VAL A 136 -10.00 9.40 3.82
CA VAL A 136 -10.54 8.24 3.08
C VAL A 136 -11.41 8.70 1.89
N SER A 137 -12.25 9.71 2.09
CA SER A 137 -13.09 10.29 1.04
C SER A 137 -12.24 10.89 -0.08
N GLU A 138 -11.20 11.63 0.29
CA GLU A 138 -10.30 12.26 -0.68
C GLU A 138 -9.47 11.23 -1.45
N ALA A 139 -8.95 10.20 -0.77
CA ALA A 139 -8.29 9.08 -1.45
C ALA A 139 -9.23 8.38 -2.44
N ASN A 140 -10.49 8.13 -2.05
CA ASN A 140 -11.51 7.57 -2.94
C ASN A 140 -11.84 8.48 -4.13
N ARG A 141 -11.77 9.80 -3.98
CA ARG A 141 -11.99 10.76 -5.08
C ARG A 141 -10.90 10.64 -6.14
N ILE A 142 -9.66 10.43 -5.72
CA ILE A 142 -8.46 10.45 -6.57
C ILE A 142 -8.12 9.07 -7.12
N LEU A 143 -8.30 8.01 -6.35
CA LEU A 143 -7.88 6.66 -6.70
C LEU A 143 -9.03 5.77 -7.17
N ASP A 144 -8.74 4.86 -8.09
CA ASP A 144 -9.63 3.78 -8.48
C ASP A 144 -9.48 2.55 -7.57
N LYS A 145 -10.25 1.50 -7.86
CA LYS A 145 -10.24 0.24 -7.10
C LYS A 145 -8.92 -0.54 -7.17
N PHE A 146 -8.01 -0.14 -8.05
CA PHE A 146 -6.70 -0.75 -8.25
C PHE A 146 -5.56 0.13 -7.71
N GLY A 147 -5.88 1.29 -7.11
CA GLY A 147 -4.89 2.24 -6.59
C GLY A 147 -4.29 3.16 -7.66
N ASN A 148 -4.86 3.21 -8.87
CA ASN A 148 -4.41 4.15 -9.91
C ASN A 148 -5.13 5.49 -9.77
N VAL A 149 -4.43 6.58 -10.11
CA VAL A 149 -5.05 7.91 -10.19
C VAL A 149 -6.06 7.94 -11.33
N LYS A 150 -7.33 8.20 -10.97
CA LYS A 150 -8.46 8.29 -11.88
C LYS A 150 -8.29 9.41 -12.90
N ASP A 151 -8.85 9.22 -14.09
CA ASP A 151 -8.88 10.25 -15.14
C ASP A 151 -9.53 11.55 -14.66
N ASN A 152 -10.53 11.43 -13.79
CA ASN A 152 -11.30 12.56 -13.25
C ASN A 152 -10.80 13.07 -11.89
N ALA A 153 -9.59 12.69 -11.46
CA ALA A 153 -9.04 13.20 -10.20
C ALA A 153 -8.89 14.74 -10.21
N SER A 154 -8.75 15.35 -11.39
CA SER A 154 -8.90 16.79 -11.60
C SER A 154 -9.47 17.10 -13.00
N PRO A 155 -10.04 18.30 -13.21
CA PRO A 155 -10.47 18.74 -14.54
C PRO A 155 -9.32 18.76 -15.55
N LEU A 156 -8.15 19.24 -15.14
CA LEU A 156 -6.96 19.32 -15.99
C LEU A 156 -6.44 17.92 -16.37
N LEU A 157 -6.38 16.98 -15.43
CA LEU A 157 -5.96 15.61 -15.72
C LEU A 157 -6.88 14.93 -16.74
N ARG A 158 -8.19 15.18 -16.64
CA ARG A 158 -9.18 14.68 -17.59
C ARG A 158 -8.95 15.25 -18.99
N GLU A 159 -8.71 16.56 -19.08
CA GLU A 159 -8.42 17.25 -20.34
C GLU A 159 -7.14 16.71 -21.00
N LEU A 160 -6.06 16.57 -20.23
CA LEU A 160 -4.78 16.06 -20.72
C LEU A 160 -4.89 14.61 -21.22
N ARG A 161 -5.57 13.73 -20.47
CA ARG A 161 -5.80 12.34 -20.90
C ARG A 161 -6.69 12.26 -22.15
N SER A 162 -7.70 13.11 -22.25
CA SER A 162 -8.52 13.25 -23.46
C SER A 162 -7.70 13.70 -24.67
N THR A 163 -6.77 14.64 -24.45
CA THR A 163 -5.85 15.14 -25.48
C THR A 163 -4.91 14.03 -25.98
N ILE A 164 -4.38 13.18 -25.10
CA ILE A 164 -3.62 12.00 -25.51
C ILE A 164 -4.48 11.06 -26.34
N ALA A 165 -5.70 10.75 -25.89
CA ALA A 165 -6.58 9.83 -26.59
C ALA A 165 -6.94 10.32 -28.01
N SER A 166 -7.28 11.61 -28.16
CA SER A 166 -7.60 12.20 -29.46
C SER A 166 -6.39 12.30 -30.39
N THR A 167 -5.23 12.68 -29.85
CA THR A 167 -3.97 12.75 -30.62
C THR A 167 -3.52 11.36 -31.08
N THR A 168 -3.65 10.35 -30.21
CA THR A 168 -3.36 8.95 -30.54
C THR A 168 -4.29 8.43 -31.64
N ALA A 169 -5.58 8.75 -31.57
CA ALA A 169 -6.54 8.40 -32.63
C ALA A 169 -6.17 9.06 -33.97
N SER A 170 -5.75 10.33 -33.94
CA SER A 170 -5.27 11.05 -35.13
C SER A 170 -4.03 10.40 -35.75
N ILE A 171 -3.01 10.08 -34.94
CA ILE A 171 -1.79 9.37 -35.36
C ILE A 171 -2.15 8.02 -36.01
N ASN A 172 -3.02 7.24 -35.38
CA ASN A 172 -3.45 5.96 -35.94
C ASN A 172 -4.18 6.12 -37.29
N GLY A 173 -4.98 7.18 -37.44
CA GLY A 173 -5.62 7.54 -38.71
C GLY A 173 -4.62 7.92 -39.80
N ILE A 174 -3.62 8.73 -39.47
CA ILE A 174 -2.53 9.13 -40.39
C ILE A 174 -1.73 7.90 -40.81
N MET A 175 -1.33 7.06 -39.86
CA MET A 175 -0.57 5.83 -40.12
C MET A 175 -1.30 4.87 -41.05
N ARG A 176 -2.61 4.70 -40.87
CA ARG A 176 -3.43 3.89 -41.80
C ARG A 176 -3.39 4.45 -43.22
N ARG A 177 -3.44 5.78 -43.39
CA ARG A 177 -3.33 6.43 -44.71
C ARG A 177 -1.93 6.26 -45.32
N VAL A 178 -0.87 6.47 -44.54
CA VAL A 178 0.53 6.28 -44.99
C VAL A 178 0.76 4.83 -45.42
N ILE A 179 0.31 3.85 -44.63
CA ILE A 179 0.40 2.43 -44.99
C ILE A 179 -0.39 2.13 -46.27
N ALA A 180 -1.63 2.61 -46.37
CA ALA A 180 -2.45 2.38 -47.56
C ALA A 180 -1.82 2.96 -48.84
N HIS A 181 -1.28 4.18 -48.76
CA HIS A 181 -0.59 4.82 -49.88
C HIS A 181 0.72 4.10 -50.25
N GLY A 182 1.50 3.68 -49.23
CA GLY A 182 2.72 2.93 -49.46
C GLY A 182 2.47 1.53 -50.04
N ARG A 183 1.36 0.87 -49.70
CA ARG A 183 0.92 -0.39 -50.35
C ARG A 183 0.58 -0.19 -51.82
N GLN A 184 -0.19 0.86 -52.15
CA GLN A 184 -0.49 1.21 -53.55
C GLN A 184 0.78 1.52 -54.35
N SER A 185 1.80 2.08 -53.71
CA SER A 185 3.07 2.47 -54.34
C SER A 185 4.15 1.37 -54.31
N GLY A 186 3.83 0.15 -53.83
CA GLY A 186 4.78 -0.97 -53.72
C GLY A 186 5.92 -0.76 -52.71
N ILE A 187 5.75 0.16 -51.75
CA ILE A 187 6.73 0.47 -50.68
C ILE A 187 6.59 -0.51 -49.51
N PHE A 188 5.35 -0.91 -49.20
CA PHE A 188 4.99 -1.76 -48.07
C PHE A 188 4.30 -3.04 -48.54
N ASP A 189 4.64 -4.16 -47.89
CA ASP A 189 3.94 -5.44 -48.07
C ASP A 189 2.55 -5.42 -47.41
N GLY A 190 1.69 -6.37 -47.80
CA GLY A 190 0.30 -6.48 -47.29
C GLY A 190 0.19 -6.60 -45.76
N ASP A 191 1.25 -7.08 -45.13
CA ASP A 191 1.32 -7.45 -43.72
C ASP A 191 1.93 -6.33 -42.87
N THR A 192 2.37 -5.23 -43.51
CA THR A 192 3.04 -4.12 -42.82
C THR A 192 2.10 -3.49 -41.80
N ALA A 193 2.52 -3.49 -40.53
CA ALA A 193 1.82 -2.90 -39.41
C ALA A 193 2.72 -1.92 -38.65
N PRO A 194 2.15 -0.86 -38.03
CA PRO A 194 2.88 0.00 -37.12
C PRO A 194 3.51 -0.81 -35.98
N SER A 195 4.69 -0.37 -35.53
CA SER A 195 5.37 -0.91 -34.35
C SER A 195 5.79 0.23 -33.41
N ILE A 196 6.15 -0.09 -32.17
CA ILE A 196 6.63 0.91 -31.20
C ILE A 196 8.13 0.73 -31.00
N ARG A 197 8.90 1.81 -31.18
CA ARG A 197 10.35 1.91 -30.90
C ARG A 197 10.60 3.11 -30.01
N ASP A 198 11.27 2.91 -28.87
CA ASP A 198 11.52 3.96 -27.87
C ASP A 198 10.26 4.78 -27.49
N GLY A 199 9.12 4.09 -27.39
CA GLY A 199 7.82 4.72 -27.11
C GLY A 199 7.25 5.58 -28.23
N ARG A 200 7.81 5.53 -29.45
CA ARG A 200 7.28 6.18 -30.65
C ARG A 200 6.69 5.17 -31.61
N LEU A 201 5.61 5.56 -32.26
CA LEU A 201 5.00 4.75 -33.30
C LEU A 201 5.79 4.92 -34.61
N VAL A 202 6.24 3.81 -35.18
CA VAL A 202 7.12 3.76 -36.36
C VAL A 202 6.65 2.71 -37.36
N LEU A 203 7.00 2.90 -38.62
CA LEU A 203 6.77 1.93 -39.70
C LEU A 203 8.03 1.12 -40.00
N PRO A 204 7.96 -0.22 -40.04
CA PRO A 204 9.04 -1.03 -40.56
C PRO A 204 9.10 -0.87 -42.09
N VAL A 205 10.27 -0.48 -42.60
CA VAL A 205 10.51 -0.22 -44.02
C VAL A 205 11.73 -1.01 -44.49
N ALA A 206 11.66 -1.63 -45.67
CA ALA A 206 12.82 -2.25 -46.27
C ALA A 206 13.91 -1.18 -46.57
N PRO A 207 15.21 -1.45 -46.34
CA PRO A 207 16.28 -0.47 -46.56
C PRO A 207 16.29 0.15 -47.97
N MET A 208 15.91 -0.62 -48.99
CA MET A 208 15.77 -0.19 -50.39
C MET A 208 14.71 0.92 -50.56
N HIS A 209 13.69 0.92 -49.72
CA HIS A 209 12.58 1.86 -49.75
C HIS A 209 12.70 3.01 -48.75
N LYS A 210 13.78 3.07 -47.95
CA LYS A 210 13.95 4.07 -46.88
C LYS A 210 13.85 5.52 -47.37
N ARG A 211 14.31 5.82 -48.60
CA ARG A 211 14.25 7.16 -49.19
C ARG A 211 12.88 7.53 -49.76
N LYS A 212 11.98 6.55 -49.91
CA LYS A 212 10.62 6.75 -50.44
C LYS A 212 9.62 7.13 -49.34
N VAL A 213 9.94 6.85 -48.08
CA VAL A 213 9.13 7.25 -46.92
C VAL A 213 9.78 8.48 -46.30
N LYS A 214 9.10 9.63 -46.36
CA LYS A 214 9.58 10.84 -45.70
C LYS A 214 9.37 10.74 -44.20
N GLY A 215 10.43 10.92 -43.43
CA GLY A 215 10.38 10.75 -41.99
C GLY A 215 11.74 10.66 -41.33
N ILE A 216 11.71 10.39 -40.03
CA ILE A 216 12.89 10.27 -39.18
C ILE A 216 13.18 8.77 -38.93
N VAL A 217 14.41 8.34 -39.18
CA VAL A 217 14.85 6.98 -38.84
C VAL A 217 15.14 6.92 -37.35
N HIS A 218 14.49 5.99 -36.64
CA HIS A 218 14.69 5.79 -35.20
C HIS A 218 15.60 4.62 -34.87
N ASP A 219 15.45 3.52 -35.61
CA ASP A 219 16.12 2.27 -35.30
C ASP A 219 16.34 1.45 -36.58
N GLU A 220 17.29 0.53 -36.53
CA GLU A 220 17.56 -0.45 -37.58
C GLU A 220 17.64 -1.84 -36.95
N SER A 221 17.05 -2.84 -37.61
CA SER A 221 17.10 -4.20 -37.07
C SER A 221 18.54 -4.72 -37.03
N ALA A 222 18.86 -5.59 -36.06
CA ALA A 222 20.20 -6.16 -35.92
C ALA A 222 20.71 -6.90 -37.17
N SER A 223 19.79 -7.34 -38.05
CA SER A 223 20.13 -7.96 -39.33
C SER A 223 20.30 -6.99 -40.49
N GLY A 224 20.05 -5.68 -40.28
CA GLY A 224 20.08 -4.62 -41.30
C GLY A 224 18.95 -4.73 -42.33
N LYS A 225 17.98 -5.64 -42.13
CA LYS A 225 16.92 -5.93 -43.11
C LYS A 225 15.68 -5.04 -42.96
N THR A 226 15.60 -4.24 -41.90
CA THR A 226 14.43 -3.40 -41.61
C THR A 226 14.86 -2.11 -40.95
N VAL A 227 14.42 -0.99 -41.51
CA VAL A 227 14.62 0.35 -40.96
C VAL A 227 13.28 0.84 -40.39
N PHE A 228 13.28 1.33 -39.16
CA PHE A 228 12.09 1.86 -38.51
C PHE A 228 12.00 3.37 -38.70
N ILE A 229 10.99 3.82 -39.45
CA ILE A 229 10.82 5.23 -39.83
C ILE A 229 9.56 5.78 -39.17
N GLU A 230 9.67 6.92 -38.49
CA GLU A 230 8.54 7.75 -38.06
C GLU A 230 8.17 8.69 -39.22
N PRO A 231 6.99 8.55 -39.84
CA PRO A 231 6.54 9.45 -40.90
C PRO A 231 6.50 10.89 -40.43
N GLU A 232 6.93 11.82 -41.29
CA GLU A 232 6.97 13.26 -41.01
C GLU A 232 5.60 13.79 -40.52
N GLU A 233 4.51 13.24 -41.08
CA GLU A 233 3.15 13.64 -40.77
C GLU A 233 2.71 13.34 -39.32
N ILE A 234 3.42 12.46 -38.61
CA ILE A 234 3.10 12.10 -37.22
C ILE A 234 4.13 12.61 -36.20
N VAL A 235 5.26 13.16 -36.65
CA VAL A 235 6.35 13.62 -35.76
C VAL A 235 5.84 14.67 -34.75
N GLU A 236 5.10 15.67 -35.23
CA GLU A 236 4.55 16.73 -34.37
C GLU A 236 3.54 16.17 -33.36
N ALA A 237 2.64 15.29 -33.80
CA ALA A 237 1.65 14.66 -32.94
C ALA A 237 2.29 13.75 -31.87
N ASN A 238 3.33 12.99 -32.21
CA ASN A 238 4.09 12.19 -31.24
C ASN A 238 4.83 13.06 -30.22
N ASN A 239 5.42 14.17 -30.66
CA ASN A 239 6.04 15.14 -29.75
C ASN A 239 5.00 15.74 -28.80
N ARG A 240 3.80 16.08 -29.29
CA ARG A 240 2.69 16.56 -28.47
C ARG A 240 2.25 15.53 -27.43
N ILE A 241 2.14 14.25 -27.78
CA ILE A 241 1.85 13.18 -26.81
C ILE A 241 2.89 13.19 -25.68
N ARG A 242 4.19 13.20 -26.01
CA ARG A 242 5.26 13.19 -25.00
C ARG A 242 5.21 14.41 -24.08
N GLU A 243 4.90 15.60 -24.62
CA GLU A 243 4.71 16.81 -23.84
C GLU A 243 3.51 16.68 -22.88
N THR A 244 2.37 16.22 -23.39
CA THR A 244 1.16 16.02 -22.59
C THR A 244 1.34 14.92 -21.54
N GLU A 245 2.12 13.87 -21.79
CA GLU A 245 2.50 12.88 -20.77
C GLU A 245 3.32 13.51 -19.64
N GLY A 246 4.22 14.44 -19.97
CA GLY A 246 4.97 15.22 -18.99
C GLY A 246 4.07 16.15 -18.16
N GLU A 247 3.06 16.75 -18.78
CA GLU A 247 2.01 17.52 -18.09
C GLU A 247 1.18 16.64 -17.15
N ILE A 248 0.78 15.44 -17.58
CA ILE A 248 0.05 14.48 -16.75
C ILE A 248 0.86 14.09 -15.52
N LYS A 249 2.15 13.79 -15.68
CA LYS A 249 3.02 13.45 -14.54
C LYS A 249 3.10 14.60 -13.53
N ARG A 250 3.26 15.83 -14.00
CA ARG A 250 3.27 17.04 -13.15
C ARG A 250 1.93 17.24 -12.44
N GLU A 251 0.83 17.03 -13.15
CA GLU A 251 -0.52 17.16 -12.60
C GLU A 251 -0.82 16.10 -11.53
N ILE A 252 -0.39 14.85 -11.74
CA ILE A 252 -0.50 13.79 -10.73
C ILE A 252 0.30 14.16 -9.48
N VAL A 253 1.54 14.65 -9.63
CA VAL A 253 2.34 15.12 -8.49
C VAL A 253 1.66 16.26 -7.75
N ARG A 254 1.07 17.22 -8.47
CA ARG A 254 0.31 18.32 -7.87
C ARG A 254 -0.86 17.80 -7.02
N ILE A 255 -1.69 16.92 -7.58
CA ILE A 255 -2.84 16.32 -6.88
C ILE A 255 -2.37 15.58 -5.62
N LEU A 256 -1.32 14.74 -5.73
CA LEU A 256 -0.79 14.00 -4.59
C LEU A 256 -0.18 14.91 -3.53
N THR A 257 0.41 16.04 -3.92
CA THR A 257 0.92 17.06 -3.00
C THR A 257 -0.22 17.71 -2.22
N GLU A 258 -1.32 18.06 -2.89
CA GLU A 258 -2.51 18.65 -2.24
C GLU A 258 -3.11 17.71 -1.19
N VAL A 259 -3.24 16.42 -1.50
CA VAL A 259 -3.69 15.43 -0.52
C VAL A 259 -2.69 15.28 0.62
N SER A 260 -1.39 15.33 0.33
CA SER A 260 -0.36 15.26 1.36
C SER A 260 -0.42 16.46 2.29
N ASP A 261 -0.74 17.63 1.76
CA ASP A 261 -0.96 18.85 2.54
C ASP A 261 -2.20 18.73 3.44
N MET A 262 -3.26 18.08 2.96
CA MET A 262 -4.43 17.73 3.78
C MET A 262 -4.09 16.71 4.88
N ILE A 263 -3.26 15.70 4.59
CA ILE A 263 -2.86 14.67 5.56
C ILE A 263 -1.91 15.23 6.62
N ARG A 264 -1.06 16.20 6.27
CA ARG A 264 0.07 16.63 7.11
C ARG A 264 -0.29 17.05 8.54
N PRO A 265 -1.35 17.84 8.80
CA PRO A 265 -1.77 18.19 10.15
C PRO A 265 -2.13 16.99 11.02
N HIS A 266 -2.56 15.88 10.41
CA HIS A 266 -3.03 14.68 11.08
C HIS A 266 -1.93 13.62 11.29
N ILE A 267 -0.70 13.85 10.81
CA ILE A 267 0.40 12.87 10.91
C ILE A 267 0.65 12.39 12.35
N PRO A 268 0.69 13.27 13.39
CA PRO A 268 0.88 12.80 14.76
C PRO A 268 -0.19 11.79 15.20
N ASP A 269 -1.46 12.08 14.91
CA ASP A 269 -2.58 11.22 15.27
C ASP A 269 -2.60 9.93 14.44
N LEU A 270 -2.26 10.01 13.15
CA LEU A 270 -2.10 8.85 12.29
C LEU A 270 -1.01 7.93 12.85
N LEU A 271 0.17 8.45 13.19
CA LEU A 271 1.25 7.65 13.78
C LEU A 271 0.84 7.02 15.12
N ALA A 272 0.03 7.71 15.93
CA ALA A 272 -0.55 7.15 17.14
C ALA A 272 -1.51 5.98 16.84
N SER A 273 -2.40 6.13 15.87
CA SER A 273 -3.30 5.06 15.41
C SER A 273 -2.54 3.84 14.86
N TYR A 274 -1.45 4.05 14.11
CA TYR A 274 -0.58 2.95 13.63
C TYR A 274 0.17 2.26 14.77
N SER A 275 0.54 3.01 15.80
CA SER A 275 1.12 2.45 17.02
C SER A 275 0.13 1.50 17.70
N THR A 276 -1.14 1.89 17.80
CA THR A 276 -2.21 1.03 18.34
C THR A 276 -2.51 -0.15 17.44
N LEU A 277 -2.52 0.03 16.11
CA LEU A 277 -2.68 -1.07 15.15
C LEU A 277 -1.58 -2.14 15.33
N GLY A 278 -0.33 -1.71 15.53
CA GLY A 278 0.77 -2.61 15.88
C GLY A 278 0.58 -3.34 17.21
N LYS A 279 0.00 -2.69 18.22
CA LYS A 279 -0.35 -3.35 19.50
C LYS A 279 -1.39 -4.45 19.29
N PHE A 280 -2.42 -4.20 18.48
CA PHE A 280 -3.42 -5.23 18.16
C PHE A 280 -2.81 -6.43 17.43
N ASP A 281 -1.91 -6.20 16.46
CA ASP A 281 -1.18 -7.29 15.79
C ASP A 281 -0.36 -8.11 16.78
N PHE A 282 0.39 -7.43 17.66
CA PHE A 282 1.19 -8.09 18.70
C PHE A 282 0.34 -8.92 19.68
N ILE A 283 -0.78 -8.35 20.15
CA ILE A 283 -1.69 -9.06 21.06
C ILE A 283 -2.33 -10.26 20.37
N ARG A 284 -2.77 -10.10 19.12
CA ARG A 284 -3.27 -11.23 18.31
C ARG A 284 -2.21 -12.30 18.16
N ALA A 285 -0.96 -11.93 17.87
CA ALA A 285 0.11 -12.88 17.69
C ALA A 285 0.36 -13.72 18.97
N LYS A 286 0.31 -13.09 20.15
CA LYS A 286 0.34 -13.80 21.44
C LYS A 286 -0.87 -14.72 21.63
N ALA A 287 -2.07 -14.27 21.27
CA ALA A 287 -3.28 -15.08 21.37
C ALA A 287 -3.26 -16.28 20.40
N ARG A 288 -2.72 -16.10 19.19
CA ARG A 288 -2.49 -17.20 18.24
C ARG A 288 -1.46 -18.20 18.78
N PHE A 289 -0.36 -17.70 19.35
CA PHE A 289 0.62 -18.55 20.00
C PHE A 289 -0.03 -19.35 21.13
N ALA A 290 -0.81 -18.69 22.00
CA ALA A 290 -1.54 -19.35 23.08
C ALA A 290 -2.50 -20.44 22.56
N LEU A 291 -3.20 -20.19 21.45
CA LEU A 291 -4.06 -21.20 20.83
C LEU A 291 -3.27 -22.42 20.33
N ASP A 292 -2.09 -22.21 19.76
CA ASP A 292 -1.27 -23.29 19.19
C ASP A 292 -0.64 -24.20 20.26
N VAL A 293 -0.33 -23.64 21.44
CA VAL A 293 0.26 -24.39 22.56
C VAL A 293 -0.75 -24.72 23.68
N ASP A 294 -2.05 -24.49 23.43
CA ASP A 294 -3.11 -24.67 24.42
C ASP A 294 -2.83 -23.93 25.76
N ALA A 295 -2.28 -22.72 25.68
CA ALA A 295 -1.96 -21.90 26.85
C ALA A 295 -3.23 -21.26 27.43
N HIS A 296 -3.25 -21.18 28.75
CA HIS A 296 -4.36 -20.64 29.53
C HIS A 296 -3.94 -19.37 30.28
N MET A 297 -4.88 -18.44 30.46
CA MET A 297 -4.63 -17.27 31.31
C MET A 297 -4.45 -17.74 32.77
N PRO A 298 -3.30 -17.46 33.41
CA PRO A 298 -3.10 -17.83 34.79
C PRO A 298 -3.98 -17.00 35.73
N GLN A 299 -4.35 -17.57 36.87
CA GLN A 299 -4.89 -16.79 37.98
C GLN A 299 -3.77 -15.97 38.61
N LEU A 300 -3.99 -14.66 38.73
CA LEU A 300 -2.99 -13.71 39.23
C LEU A 300 -3.38 -13.23 40.62
N GLU A 301 -2.46 -13.31 41.57
CA GLU A 301 -2.58 -12.64 42.86
C GLU A 301 -1.39 -11.73 43.13
N GLN A 302 -1.62 -10.64 43.86
CA GLN A 302 -0.58 -9.66 44.20
C GLN A 302 0.23 -10.11 45.43
N LYS A 303 0.72 -11.35 45.39
CA LYS A 303 1.58 -11.95 46.42
C LYS A 303 2.59 -12.90 45.76
N PRO A 304 3.81 -13.05 46.30
CA PRO A 304 4.85 -13.90 45.71
C PRO A 304 4.54 -15.38 45.95
N HIS A 305 3.75 -15.96 45.05
CA HIS A 305 3.41 -17.38 45.06
C HIS A 305 3.28 -17.87 43.62
N ILE A 306 3.58 -19.16 43.40
CA ILE A 306 3.47 -19.82 42.10
C ILE A 306 2.92 -21.22 42.34
N GLU A 307 1.84 -21.56 41.65
CA GLU A 307 1.30 -22.91 41.60
C GLU A 307 1.14 -23.30 40.13
N TRP A 308 1.62 -24.50 39.77
CA TRP A 308 1.56 -25.03 38.41
C TRP A 308 0.81 -26.35 38.40
N TYR A 309 -0.17 -26.46 37.51
CA TYR A 309 -0.95 -27.67 37.29
C TYR A 309 -0.73 -28.11 35.84
N HIS A 310 -0.23 -29.33 35.62
CA HIS A 310 0.06 -29.88 34.29
C HIS A 310 0.90 -28.96 33.37
N ALA A 311 1.83 -28.19 33.95
CA ALA A 311 2.68 -27.28 33.19
C ALA A 311 3.56 -28.03 32.18
N GLN A 312 3.71 -27.44 30.99
CA GLN A 312 4.51 -27.96 29.89
C GLN A 312 5.59 -26.94 29.54
N HIS A 313 6.71 -27.43 28.98
CA HIS A 313 7.65 -26.54 28.33
C HIS A 313 7.04 -26.10 27.00
N PRO A 314 6.81 -24.79 26.78
CA PRO A 314 6.20 -24.28 25.56
C PRO A 314 7.11 -24.43 24.33
#